data_AF-A0A7R9GF21-F1
#
_entry.id   AF-A0A7R9GF21-F1
#
_cell.length_a   1.000
_cell.length_b   1.000
_cell.length_c   1.000
_cell.angle_alpha   90.00
_cell.angle_beta   90.00
_cell.angle_gamma   90.00
#
_symmetry.space_group_name_H-M   'P 1'
#
loop_
_entity.id
_entity.type
_entity.pdbx_description
1 polymer ?
#
loop_
_entity_poly.entity_id
_entity_poly.type
_entity_poly.pdbx_seq_one_letter_code
_entity_poly.pdbx_strand_id
1 'polypeptide(L)'
;MGQFTGLLFSDGDQWKEQRKFCSKALKDFAFGKSLMEDSIIEEFQYLSNTLKEDDIPEKSSFVTRDLEENLGQAVVNSLWLVVAGKKLDRFTHEYQRAMDSLPMEMNYTLFLSLFPSIQSRLPKMLSGVEILHSCTSFMHPWVQGHIDDHRRDFSANALPRDLIDMFFLEQAKMEKSGVEGHHYTDLHLAAALCDLFISGAETTTSGLRWLLLFLIENPECQEKIHDEIDAVIGNERCVQWADHKKMHYTQAAIHEAWRLPGVTSNAIDHRLIADMEIGGYHVPKETIIVPLIRSVHSNPKYWDNPLEFKPERFLDKNGEFQIPNKDAYMPFSTENWVPFASSRTAFYSAVVAFLAFSTFKLIQFMVRPKNYPPGPLRLPIIGNFGCVNWTECWPTRLAILKEKYGDVFSVKCGQSDVVVIADPNILKEVLKRDEVGEPPIVYMKQVQ
;
A
#
# COMPACT_ATOMS: atom_id res chain seq x y z
N MET A 1 -20.17 -11.80 -26.85
CA MET A 1 -19.21 -11.49 -25.77
C MET A 1 -18.17 -10.58 -26.38
N GLY A 2 -17.99 -9.37 -25.86
CA GLY A 2 -16.96 -8.46 -26.36
C GLY A 2 -15.57 -9.09 -26.17
N GLN A 3 -14.58 -8.64 -26.96
CA GLN A 3 -13.19 -9.02 -26.71
C GLN A 3 -12.81 -8.53 -25.31
N PHE A 4 -12.44 -9.44 -24.42
CA PHE A 4 -11.86 -9.08 -23.12
C PHE A 4 -10.45 -8.53 -23.38
N THR A 5 -10.26 -7.24 -23.12
CA THR A 5 -8.98 -6.53 -23.26
C THR A 5 -8.33 -6.24 -21.92
N GLY A 6 -7.06 -5.85 -21.93
CA GLY A 6 -6.29 -5.60 -20.70
C GLY A 6 -5.39 -6.76 -20.32
N LEU A 7 -5.05 -6.85 -19.04
CA LEU A 7 -4.01 -7.68 -18.44
C LEU A 7 -4.58 -8.71 -17.45
N LEU A 8 -5.72 -8.41 -16.84
CA LEU A 8 -6.38 -9.25 -15.84
C LEU A 8 -7.28 -10.31 -16.49
N PHE A 9 -8.05 -9.93 -17.51
CA PHE A 9 -9.12 -10.77 -18.06
C PHE A 9 -8.92 -11.18 -19.53
N SER A 10 -7.79 -10.83 -20.15
CA SER A 10 -7.45 -11.27 -21.49
C SER A 10 -6.71 -12.61 -21.50
N ASP A 11 -6.70 -13.29 -22.65
CA ASP A 11 -6.01 -14.58 -22.84
C ASP A 11 -5.29 -14.62 -24.20
N GLY A 12 -4.54 -15.68 -24.47
CA GLY A 12 -3.90 -15.93 -25.76
C GLY A 12 -2.75 -14.98 -26.06
N ASP A 13 -2.55 -14.69 -27.33
CA ASP A 13 -1.41 -13.90 -27.79
C ASP A 13 -1.53 -12.42 -27.40
N GLN A 14 -2.76 -11.89 -27.35
CA GLN A 14 -3.05 -10.55 -26.81
C GLN A 14 -2.52 -10.42 -25.38
N TRP A 15 -2.86 -11.36 -24.49
CA TRP A 15 -2.39 -11.34 -23.11
C TRP A 15 -0.87 -11.41 -23.04
N LYS A 16 -0.24 -12.32 -23.81
CA LYS A 16 1.23 -12.47 -23.83
C LYS A 16 1.93 -11.19 -24.28
N GLU A 17 1.43 -10.55 -25.34
CA GLU A 17 2.02 -9.32 -25.90
C GLU A 17 1.87 -8.14 -24.94
N GLN A 18 0.65 -7.89 -24.45
CA GLN A 18 0.38 -6.82 -23.49
C GLN A 18 1.17 -7.02 -22.20
N ARG A 19 1.18 -8.26 -21.69
CA ARG A 19 1.94 -8.62 -20.48
C ARG A 19 3.42 -8.34 -20.64
N LYS A 20 4.01 -8.78 -21.76
CA LYS A 20 5.42 -8.60 -22.08
C LYS A 20 5.78 -7.13 -22.25
N PHE A 21 4.96 -6.37 -22.98
CA PHE A 21 5.18 -4.95 -23.23
C PHE A 21 5.25 -4.18 -21.92
N CYS A 22 4.20 -4.23 -21.11
CA CYS A 22 4.16 -3.40 -19.92
C CYS A 22 5.11 -3.89 -18.82
N SER A 23 5.38 -5.20 -18.71
CA SER A 23 6.42 -5.70 -17.80
C SER A 23 7.78 -5.09 -18.15
N LYS A 24 8.08 -4.99 -19.44
CA LYS A 24 9.29 -4.32 -19.94
C LYS A 24 9.23 -2.81 -19.66
N ALA A 25 8.13 -2.15 -19.99
CA ALA A 25 7.93 -0.72 -19.78
C ALA A 25 8.14 -0.31 -18.31
N LEU A 26 7.49 -1.01 -17.37
CA LEU A 26 7.66 -0.77 -15.94
C LEU A 26 9.10 -1.05 -15.49
N LYS A 27 9.73 -2.11 -15.98
CA LYS A 27 11.13 -2.40 -15.63
C LYS A 27 12.08 -1.30 -16.10
N ASP A 28 11.92 -0.85 -17.34
CA ASP A 28 12.82 0.11 -17.97
C ASP A 28 12.59 1.55 -17.44
N PHE A 29 11.36 1.90 -17.10
CA PHE A 29 10.97 3.27 -16.74
C PHE A 29 10.70 3.48 -15.25
N ALA A 30 9.96 2.57 -14.60
CA ALA A 30 9.62 2.68 -13.18
C ALA A 30 10.82 2.36 -12.30
N PHE A 31 11.38 1.17 -12.50
CA PHE A 31 12.38 0.62 -11.58
C PHE A 31 13.83 0.84 -12.04
N GLY A 32 14.03 1.15 -13.32
CA GLY A 32 15.36 1.33 -13.90
C GLY A 32 16.00 2.70 -13.65
N LYS A 33 15.22 3.72 -13.23
CA LYS A 33 15.64 5.14 -13.21
C LYS A 33 15.41 5.87 -11.87
N SER A 34 15.29 5.16 -10.74
CA SER A 34 14.88 5.69 -9.42
C SER A 34 13.52 6.43 -9.38
N LEU A 35 12.87 6.70 -10.52
CA LEU A 35 11.64 7.48 -10.61
C LEU A 35 10.53 6.98 -9.67
N MET A 36 10.33 5.67 -9.58
CA MET A 36 9.35 5.10 -8.64
C MET A 36 9.74 5.38 -7.18
N GLU A 37 11.01 5.23 -6.84
CA GLU A 37 11.51 5.53 -5.49
C GLU A 37 11.34 7.01 -5.14
N ASP A 38 11.74 7.90 -6.05
CA ASP A 38 11.62 9.35 -5.88
C ASP A 38 10.15 9.77 -5.73
N SER A 39 9.26 9.21 -6.57
CA SER A 39 7.82 9.44 -6.49
C SER A 39 7.25 9.00 -5.15
N ILE A 40 7.65 7.83 -4.66
CA ILE A 40 7.21 7.28 -3.38
C ILE A 40 7.68 8.20 -2.24
N ILE A 41 8.93 8.66 -2.28
CA ILE A 41 9.50 9.55 -1.27
C ILE A 41 8.74 10.87 -1.23
N GLU A 42 8.49 11.49 -2.38
CA GLU A 42 7.70 12.72 -2.45
C GLU A 42 6.27 12.54 -1.93
N GLU A 43 5.55 11.50 -2.39
CA GLU A 43 4.17 11.27 -1.95
C GLU A 43 4.09 10.98 -0.45
N PHE A 44 5.05 10.22 0.08
CA PHE A 44 5.10 9.95 1.50
C PHE A 44 5.43 11.22 2.32
N GLN A 45 6.31 12.09 1.82
CA GLN A 45 6.59 13.39 2.44
C GLN A 45 5.36 14.28 2.43
N TYR A 46 4.65 14.35 1.30
CA TYR A 46 3.38 15.06 1.18
C TYR A 46 2.36 14.52 2.19
N LEU A 47 2.12 13.20 2.19
CA LEU A 47 1.25 12.53 3.15
C LEU A 47 1.63 12.85 4.59
N SER A 48 2.92 12.76 4.91
CA SER A 48 3.44 13.08 6.26
C SER A 48 3.14 14.52 6.64
N ASN A 49 3.29 15.48 5.71
CA ASN A 49 2.99 16.88 5.95
C ASN A 49 1.48 17.12 6.09
N THR A 50 0.66 16.53 5.23
CA THR A 50 -0.81 16.61 5.31
C THR A 50 -1.32 16.06 6.64
N LEU A 51 -0.78 14.92 7.10
CA LEU A 51 -1.15 14.36 8.40
C LEU A 51 -0.68 15.23 9.57
N LYS A 52 0.42 15.98 9.39
CA LYS A 52 0.97 16.93 10.36
C LYS A 52 0.24 18.27 10.42
N GLU A 53 -0.38 18.73 9.33
CA GLU A 53 -1.05 20.02 9.26
C GLU A 53 -2.21 20.14 10.28
N ASP A 54 -2.22 21.23 11.04
CA ASP A 54 -3.13 21.46 12.17
C ASP A 54 -4.49 22.03 11.74
N ASP A 55 -5.26 21.29 10.95
CA ASP A 55 -6.66 21.64 10.67
C ASP A 55 -7.57 21.05 11.78
N ILE A 56 -7.31 21.46 13.03
CA ILE A 56 -8.11 21.10 14.19
C ILE A 56 -9.29 22.09 14.24
N PRO A 57 -10.53 21.65 13.97
CA PRO A 57 -11.68 22.54 14.11
C PRO A 57 -11.70 23.07 15.55
N GLU A 58 -11.94 24.37 15.77
CA GLU A 58 -11.89 25.07 17.08
C GLU A 58 -12.66 24.38 18.24
N LYS A 59 -13.47 23.36 17.95
CA LYS A 59 -14.30 22.61 18.90
C LYS A 59 -13.94 21.14 19.08
N SER A 60 -12.90 20.62 18.41
CA SER A 60 -12.50 19.21 18.52
C SER A 60 -11.15 19.10 19.21
N SER A 61 -11.06 18.27 20.24
CA SER A 61 -9.79 18.01 20.93
C SER A 61 -8.86 17.13 20.08
N PHE A 62 -9.41 16.27 19.22
CA PHE A 62 -8.67 15.43 18.26
C PHE A 62 -9.19 15.61 16.85
N VAL A 63 -8.31 15.38 15.87
CA VAL A 63 -8.69 15.16 14.47
C VAL A 63 -8.51 13.69 14.17
N THR A 64 -9.62 12.97 14.02
CA THR A 64 -9.58 11.64 13.40
C THR A 64 -9.41 11.86 11.91
N ARG A 65 -8.26 11.47 11.36
CA ARG A 65 -8.04 11.48 9.92
C ARG A 65 -8.29 10.10 9.36
N ASP A 66 -9.01 10.05 8.26
CA ASP A 66 -9.13 8.80 7.51
C ASP A 66 -7.78 8.48 6.88
N LEU A 67 -7.13 7.44 7.38
CA LEU A 67 -5.84 6.99 6.86
C LEU A 67 -6.03 6.21 5.54
N GLU A 68 -7.21 5.67 5.28
CA GLU A 68 -7.51 4.90 4.08
C GLU A 68 -7.45 5.76 2.82
N GLU A 69 -8.17 6.90 2.82
CA GLU A 69 -8.16 7.83 1.69
C GLU A 69 -6.76 8.39 1.42
N ASN A 70 -6.06 8.77 2.49
CA ASN A 70 -4.74 9.40 2.40
C ASN A 70 -3.64 8.42 1.95
N LEU A 71 -3.65 7.17 2.46
CA LEU A 71 -2.73 6.12 1.99
C LEU A 71 -3.05 5.70 0.56
N GLY A 72 -4.33 5.51 0.24
CA GLY A 72 -4.78 5.21 -1.10
C GLY A 72 -4.28 6.24 -2.10
N GLN A 73 -4.41 7.54 -1.76
CA GLN A 73 -3.96 8.64 -2.61
C GLN A 73 -2.46 8.56 -2.89
N ALA A 74 -1.64 8.37 -1.85
CA ALA A 74 -0.20 8.30 -1.98
C ALA A 74 0.24 7.11 -2.85
N VAL A 75 -0.40 5.94 -2.69
CA VAL A 75 -0.16 4.74 -3.51
C VAL A 75 -0.44 5.04 -4.99
N VAL A 76 -1.61 5.60 -5.28
CA VAL A 76 -2.02 5.83 -6.66
C VAL A 76 -1.22 6.93 -7.31
N ASN A 77 -0.92 8.03 -6.62
CA ASN A 77 -0.05 9.07 -7.17
C ASN A 77 1.34 8.52 -7.51
N SER A 78 1.88 7.65 -6.64
CA SER A 78 3.17 7.00 -6.87
C SER A 78 3.16 6.14 -8.14
N LEU A 79 2.09 5.37 -8.35
CA LEU A 79 1.91 4.55 -9.54
C LEU A 79 1.63 5.41 -10.79
N TRP A 80 0.72 6.37 -10.68
CA TRP A 80 0.20 7.14 -11.82
C TRP A 80 1.24 8.11 -12.39
N LEU A 81 2.14 8.64 -11.56
CA LEU A 81 3.28 9.43 -12.03
C LEU A 81 4.16 8.61 -13.00
N VAL A 82 4.37 7.34 -12.70
CA VAL A 82 5.18 6.45 -13.53
C VAL A 82 4.43 6.00 -14.79
N VAL A 83 3.12 5.81 -14.68
CA VAL A 83 2.29 5.28 -15.77
C VAL A 83 1.88 6.37 -16.77
N ALA A 84 1.55 7.56 -16.30
CA ALA A 84 0.96 8.65 -17.09
C ALA A 84 1.65 10.01 -16.89
N GLY A 85 2.82 10.05 -16.25
CA GLY A 85 3.65 11.25 -16.12
C GLY A 85 3.03 12.38 -15.26
N LYS A 86 1.90 12.13 -14.59
CA LYS A 86 1.15 13.12 -13.81
C LYS A 86 0.63 12.53 -12.51
N LYS A 87 0.64 13.34 -11.44
CA LYS A 87 -0.02 13.03 -10.16
C LYS A 87 -1.49 13.44 -10.22
N LEU A 88 -2.29 12.91 -9.30
CA LEU A 88 -3.69 13.31 -9.13
C LEU A 88 -3.82 14.36 -8.03
N ASP A 89 -4.54 15.44 -8.32
CA ASP A 89 -4.71 16.57 -7.39
C ASP A 89 -5.55 16.18 -6.15
N ARG A 90 -6.50 15.24 -6.28
CA ARG A 90 -7.15 14.49 -5.19
C ARG A 90 -8.12 13.46 -5.75
N PHE A 91 -8.33 12.36 -5.04
CA PHE A 91 -9.43 11.44 -5.29
C PHE A 91 -10.75 12.15 -5.03
N THR A 92 -11.61 12.13 -6.04
CA THR A 92 -12.99 12.57 -5.84
C THR A 92 -13.71 11.55 -4.95
N HIS A 93 -14.72 12.01 -4.22
CA HIS A 93 -15.59 11.12 -3.43
C HIS A 93 -16.22 9.98 -4.27
N GLU A 94 -16.28 10.17 -5.58
CA GLU A 94 -16.76 9.20 -6.58
C GLU A 94 -15.78 8.03 -6.77
N TYR A 95 -14.47 8.31 -6.71
CA TYR A 95 -13.44 7.28 -6.76
C TYR A 95 -13.53 6.33 -5.56
N GLN A 96 -13.58 6.90 -4.35
CA GLN A 96 -13.63 6.11 -3.12
C GLN A 96 -14.89 5.22 -3.13
N ARG A 97 -16.05 5.81 -3.50
CA ARG A 97 -17.29 5.05 -3.66
C ARG A 97 -17.17 3.90 -4.68
N ALA A 98 -16.49 4.13 -5.80
CA ALA A 98 -16.31 3.11 -6.84
C ALA A 98 -15.35 1.99 -6.39
N MET A 99 -14.33 2.30 -5.60
CA MET A 99 -13.42 1.30 -5.03
C MET A 99 -14.08 0.51 -3.89
N ASP A 100 -14.83 1.17 -3.01
CA ASP A 100 -15.53 0.52 -1.89
C ASP A 100 -16.58 -0.49 -2.37
N SER A 101 -17.22 -0.21 -3.51
CA SER A 101 -18.22 -1.13 -4.09
C SER A 101 -17.60 -2.27 -4.89
N LEU A 102 -16.37 -2.11 -5.39
CA LEU A 102 -15.70 -3.01 -6.31
C LEU A 102 -15.67 -4.49 -5.85
N PRO A 103 -15.36 -4.83 -4.56
CA PRO A 103 -15.35 -6.23 -4.13
C PRO A 103 -16.73 -6.90 -4.18
N MET A 104 -17.78 -6.20 -3.76
CA MET A 104 -19.14 -6.75 -3.77
C MET A 104 -19.67 -6.89 -5.21
N GLU A 105 -19.35 -5.91 -6.04
CA GLU A 105 -19.70 -5.85 -7.46
C GLU A 105 -19.00 -6.96 -8.29
N MET A 106 -17.71 -7.21 -8.02
CA MET A 106 -16.96 -8.31 -8.64
C MET A 106 -17.51 -9.67 -8.22
N ASN A 107 -17.76 -9.89 -6.92
CA ASN A 107 -18.33 -11.15 -6.42
C ASN A 107 -19.72 -11.42 -6.99
N TYR A 108 -20.57 -10.39 -7.07
CA TYR A 108 -21.89 -10.49 -7.68
C TYR A 108 -21.82 -10.87 -9.16
N THR A 109 -20.91 -10.22 -9.90
CA THR A 109 -20.73 -10.51 -11.34
C THR A 109 -20.17 -11.91 -11.58
N LEU A 110 -19.19 -12.33 -10.76
CA LEU A 110 -18.64 -13.68 -10.80
C LEU A 110 -19.71 -14.74 -10.45
N PHE A 111 -20.56 -14.47 -9.46
CA PHE A 111 -21.64 -15.39 -9.10
C PHE A 111 -22.64 -15.57 -10.25
N LEU A 112 -23.03 -14.48 -10.92
CA LEU A 112 -23.97 -14.55 -12.05
C LEU A 112 -23.35 -15.18 -13.31
N SER A 113 -22.03 -15.07 -13.50
CA SER A 113 -21.34 -15.69 -14.63
C SER A 113 -21.35 -17.23 -14.55
N LEU A 114 -21.56 -17.82 -13.37
CA LEU A 114 -21.80 -19.26 -13.19
C LEU A 114 -23.12 -19.72 -13.81
N PHE A 115 -24.05 -18.80 -14.08
CA PHE A 115 -25.35 -19.10 -14.66
C PHE A 115 -25.62 -18.24 -15.91
N PRO A 116 -24.88 -18.45 -17.03
CA PRO A 116 -24.97 -17.59 -18.21
C PRO A 116 -26.39 -17.47 -18.78
N SER A 117 -27.16 -18.56 -18.74
CA SER A 117 -28.56 -18.58 -19.21
C SER A 117 -29.53 -17.79 -18.33
N ILE A 118 -29.20 -17.62 -17.05
CA ILE A 118 -29.96 -16.76 -16.12
C ILE A 118 -29.51 -15.31 -16.36
N GLN A 119 -28.19 -15.07 -16.36
CA GLN A 119 -27.61 -13.75 -16.58
C GLN A 119 -28.10 -13.11 -17.89
N SER A 120 -28.16 -13.88 -18.98
CA SER A 120 -28.62 -13.38 -20.29
C SER A 120 -30.12 -13.03 -20.36
N ARG A 121 -30.91 -13.51 -19.39
CA ARG A 121 -32.35 -13.26 -19.31
C ARG A 121 -32.71 -12.21 -18.26
N LEU A 122 -31.77 -11.85 -17.38
CA LEU A 122 -31.97 -10.80 -16.40
C LEU A 122 -31.93 -9.42 -17.09
N PRO A 123 -32.74 -8.46 -16.61
CA PRO A 123 -32.56 -7.05 -16.97
C PRO A 123 -31.11 -6.61 -16.69
N LYS A 124 -30.55 -5.71 -17.51
CA LYS A 124 -29.14 -5.29 -17.40
C LYS A 124 -28.73 -4.90 -15.98
N MET A 125 -29.60 -4.20 -15.24
CA MET A 125 -29.35 -3.75 -13.86
C MET A 125 -29.15 -4.91 -12.87
N LEU A 126 -29.76 -6.07 -13.13
CA LEU A 126 -29.68 -7.27 -12.29
C LEU A 126 -28.71 -8.32 -12.85
N SER A 127 -28.15 -8.09 -14.05
CA SER A 127 -27.26 -9.04 -14.72
C SER A 127 -25.81 -8.98 -14.22
N GLY A 128 -25.47 -8.00 -13.37
CA GLY A 128 -24.08 -7.72 -12.94
C GLY A 128 -23.22 -7.05 -14.02
N VAL A 129 -23.63 -7.09 -15.29
CA VAL A 129 -22.90 -6.45 -16.40
C VAL A 129 -22.89 -4.93 -16.28
N GLU A 130 -24.01 -4.34 -15.85
CA GLU A 130 -24.15 -2.89 -15.67
C GLU A 130 -23.36 -2.37 -14.47
N ILE A 131 -23.13 -3.24 -13.48
CA ILE A 131 -22.31 -3.01 -12.30
C ILE A 131 -20.82 -2.98 -12.71
N LEU A 132 -20.35 -3.97 -13.48
CA LEU A 132 -19.01 -3.96 -14.06
C LEU A 132 -18.79 -2.74 -14.98
N HIS A 133 -19.83 -2.34 -15.71
CA HIS A 133 -19.86 -1.11 -16.49
C HIS A 133 -19.81 0.15 -15.62
N SER A 134 -20.42 0.14 -14.44
CA SER A 134 -20.41 1.26 -13.49
C SER A 134 -18.99 1.51 -12.97
N CYS A 135 -18.27 0.48 -12.49
CA CYS A 135 -16.86 0.59 -12.09
C CYS A 135 -15.96 1.12 -13.22
N THR A 136 -16.19 0.65 -14.45
CA THR A 136 -15.38 1.06 -15.62
C THR A 136 -15.81 2.40 -16.22
N SER A 137 -17.05 2.84 -15.99
CA SER A 137 -17.61 4.08 -16.56
C SER A 137 -17.00 5.36 -15.98
N PHE A 138 -16.50 5.32 -14.74
CA PHE A 138 -15.75 6.42 -14.15
C PHE A 138 -14.31 6.48 -14.69
N MET A 139 -13.63 5.33 -14.72
CA MET A 139 -12.22 5.28 -15.11
C MET A 139 -12.02 5.51 -16.60
N HIS A 140 -12.92 5.02 -17.46
CA HIS A 140 -12.69 5.04 -18.90
C HIS A 140 -12.57 6.46 -19.49
N PRO A 141 -13.50 7.41 -19.23
CA PRO A 141 -13.35 8.79 -19.71
C PRO A 141 -12.10 9.48 -19.17
N TRP A 142 -11.76 9.20 -17.91
CA TRP A 142 -10.59 9.77 -17.26
C TRP A 142 -9.27 9.25 -17.86
N VAL A 143 -9.14 7.93 -18.01
CA VAL A 143 -8.00 7.29 -18.69
C VAL A 143 -7.90 7.78 -20.14
N GLN A 144 -9.03 7.87 -20.84
CA GLN A 144 -9.05 8.37 -22.21
C GLN A 144 -8.56 9.82 -22.30
N GLY A 145 -8.94 10.68 -21.35
CA GLY A 145 -8.43 12.05 -21.27
C GLY A 145 -6.90 12.11 -21.17
N HIS A 146 -6.29 11.24 -20.36
CA HIS A 146 -4.83 11.13 -20.28
C HIS A 146 -4.21 10.64 -21.58
N ILE A 147 -4.80 9.63 -22.24
CA ILE A 147 -4.34 9.14 -23.54
C ILE A 147 -4.38 10.27 -24.58
N ASP A 148 -5.47 11.03 -24.63
CA ASP A 148 -5.66 12.12 -25.58
C ASP A 148 -4.66 13.26 -25.34
N ASP A 149 -4.42 13.62 -24.08
CA ASP A 149 -3.41 14.62 -23.71
C ASP A 149 -2.00 14.18 -24.14
N HIS A 150 -1.63 12.92 -23.86
CA HIS A 150 -0.32 12.41 -24.28
C HIS A 150 -0.18 12.42 -25.80
N ARG A 151 -1.27 12.07 -26.52
CA ARG A 151 -1.28 12.04 -27.97
C ARG A 151 -1.09 13.43 -28.59
N ARG A 152 -1.59 14.50 -27.96
CA ARG A 152 -1.37 15.88 -28.43
C ARG A 152 0.10 16.30 -28.37
N ASP A 153 0.80 15.87 -27.32
CA ASP A 153 2.20 16.24 -27.08
C ASP A 153 3.20 15.18 -27.57
N PHE A 154 2.72 14.09 -28.18
CA PHE A 154 3.53 12.94 -28.54
C PHE A 154 4.51 13.25 -29.68
N SER A 155 5.77 12.87 -29.49
CA SER A 155 6.81 12.95 -30.51
C SER A 155 7.59 11.64 -30.59
N ALA A 156 7.53 10.98 -31.74
CA ALA A 156 8.23 9.71 -31.98
C ALA A 156 9.78 9.82 -31.93
N ASN A 157 10.32 11.05 -31.94
CA ASN A 157 11.75 11.32 -31.90
C ASN A 157 12.23 11.76 -30.50
N ALA A 158 11.32 11.94 -29.54
CA ALA A 158 11.64 12.30 -28.16
C ALA A 158 11.82 11.04 -27.29
N LEU A 159 12.50 11.22 -26.16
CA LEU A 159 12.53 10.17 -25.13
C LEU A 159 11.12 10.02 -24.51
N PRO A 160 10.62 8.78 -24.33
CA PRO A 160 9.30 8.57 -23.74
C PRO A 160 9.28 9.08 -22.30
N ARG A 161 8.18 9.73 -21.92
CA ARG A 161 7.97 10.33 -20.58
C ARG A 161 7.43 9.35 -19.56
N ASP A 162 6.81 8.26 -19.99
CA ASP A 162 6.06 7.31 -19.16
C ASP A 162 5.63 6.08 -19.97
N LEU A 163 4.76 5.25 -19.38
CA LEU A 163 4.22 4.04 -20.00
C LEU A 163 3.35 4.33 -21.23
N ILE A 164 2.59 5.43 -21.23
CA ILE A 164 1.72 5.81 -22.35
C ILE A 164 2.55 6.15 -23.58
N ASP A 165 3.59 6.98 -23.43
CA ASP A 165 4.49 7.32 -24.53
C ASP A 165 5.21 6.09 -25.08
N MET A 166 5.64 5.16 -24.22
CA MET A 166 6.24 3.89 -24.65
C MET A 166 5.25 3.04 -25.45
N PHE A 167 3.96 3.07 -25.09
CA PHE A 167 2.93 2.33 -25.82
C PHE A 167 2.75 2.92 -27.21
N PHE A 168 2.69 4.25 -27.34
CA PHE A 168 2.60 4.92 -28.64
C PHE A 168 3.80 4.64 -29.54
N LEU A 169 5.00 4.52 -28.99
CA LEU A 169 6.19 4.11 -29.76
C LEU A 169 6.04 2.68 -30.30
N GLU A 170 5.55 1.73 -29.49
CA GLU A 170 5.35 0.36 -29.95
C GLU A 170 4.17 0.25 -30.92
N GLN A 171 3.07 1.00 -30.70
CA GLN A 171 1.94 1.14 -31.62
C GLN A 171 2.42 1.62 -33.00
N ALA A 172 3.16 2.72 -33.06
CA ALA A 172 3.68 3.27 -34.32
C ALA A 172 4.65 2.30 -35.03
N LYS A 173 5.39 1.49 -34.29
CA LYS A 173 6.28 0.45 -34.84
C LYS A 173 5.48 -0.70 -35.46
N MET A 174 4.41 -1.14 -34.80
CA MET A 174 3.53 -2.19 -35.33
C MET A 174 2.77 -1.72 -36.57
N GLU A 175 2.25 -0.50 -36.57
CA GLU A 175 1.59 0.11 -37.73
C GLU A 175 2.55 0.17 -38.95
N LYS A 176 3.80 0.59 -38.74
CA LYS A 176 4.83 0.60 -39.81
C LYS A 176 5.18 -0.78 -40.34
N SER A 177 5.08 -1.82 -39.51
CA SER A 177 5.36 -3.19 -39.93
C SER A 177 4.26 -3.78 -40.83
N GLY A 178 3.08 -3.13 -40.87
CA GLY A 178 1.94 -3.57 -41.69
C GLY A 178 1.26 -4.84 -41.17
N VAL A 179 1.55 -5.27 -39.94
CA VAL A 179 0.90 -6.43 -39.32
C VAL A 179 -0.53 -6.04 -38.94
N GLU A 180 -1.51 -6.52 -39.70
CA GLU A 180 -2.92 -6.36 -39.35
C GLU A 180 -3.27 -7.17 -38.09
N GLY A 181 -4.21 -6.64 -37.28
CA GLY A 181 -4.69 -7.32 -36.08
C GLY A 181 -3.75 -7.29 -34.87
N HIS A 182 -2.76 -6.39 -34.84
CA HIS A 182 -1.88 -6.23 -33.68
C HIS A 182 -2.66 -5.76 -32.44
N HIS A 183 -2.20 -6.16 -31.26
CA HIS A 183 -2.86 -5.85 -29.98
C HIS A 183 -2.43 -4.50 -29.39
N TYR A 184 -1.98 -3.55 -30.21
CA TYR A 184 -1.53 -2.22 -29.77
C TYR A 184 -2.49 -1.15 -30.25
N THR A 185 -3.70 -1.15 -29.70
CA THR A 185 -4.72 -0.13 -29.99
C THR A 185 -5.05 0.66 -28.74
N ASP A 186 -5.72 1.80 -28.90
CA ASP A 186 -6.17 2.65 -27.79
C ASP A 186 -7.05 1.88 -26.80
N LEU A 187 -7.86 0.95 -27.30
CA LEU A 187 -8.66 0.07 -26.45
C LEU A 187 -7.80 -0.82 -25.56
N HIS A 188 -6.69 -1.35 -26.07
CA HIS A 188 -5.75 -2.16 -25.30
C HIS A 188 -5.00 -1.31 -24.28
N LEU A 189 -4.56 -0.11 -24.67
CA LEU A 189 -3.91 0.83 -23.77
C LEU A 189 -4.85 1.24 -22.63
N ALA A 190 -6.07 1.69 -22.95
CA ALA A 190 -7.05 2.09 -21.95
C ALA A 190 -7.37 0.95 -20.96
N ALA A 191 -7.55 -0.28 -21.47
CA ALA A 191 -7.79 -1.44 -20.62
C ALA A 191 -6.57 -1.77 -19.73
N ALA A 192 -5.35 -1.72 -20.27
CA ALA A 192 -4.13 -1.96 -19.50
C ALA A 192 -3.92 -0.89 -18.40
N LEU A 193 -4.24 0.37 -18.68
CA LEU A 193 -4.15 1.47 -17.72
C LEU A 193 -5.17 1.32 -16.58
N CYS A 194 -6.42 0.95 -16.89
CA CYS A 194 -7.44 0.63 -15.88
C CYS A 194 -7.00 -0.55 -15.00
N ASP A 195 -6.49 -1.62 -15.60
CA ASP A 195 -6.04 -2.81 -14.86
C ASP A 195 -4.85 -2.50 -13.94
N LEU A 196 -3.88 -1.72 -14.44
CA LEU A 196 -2.74 -1.24 -13.64
C LEU A 196 -3.19 -0.41 -12.46
N PHE A 197 -4.12 0.52 -12.71
CA PHE A 197 -4.69 1.38 -11.69
C PHE A 197 -5.35 0.54 -10.57
N ILE A 198 -6.34 -0.29 -10.91
CA ILE A 198 -7.11 -1.06 -9.92
C ILE A 198 -6.18 -2.02 -9.15
N SER A 199 -5.36 -2.78 -9.87
CA SER A 199 -4.52 -3.82 -9.27
C SER A 199 -3.45 -3.25 -8.35
N GLY A 200 -2.85 -2.11 -8.70
CA GLY A 200 -1.80 -1.48 -7.90
C GLY A 200 -2.33 -0.69 -6.70
N ALA A 201 -3.48 -0.02 -6.84
CA ALA A 201 -4.05 0.86 -5.84
C ALA A 201 -4.57 0.10 -4.60
N GLU A 202 -5.49 -0.84 -4.81
CA GLU A 202 -6.23 -1.48 -3.72
C GLU A 202 -5.34 -2.44 -2.93
N THR A 203 -4.58 -3.29 -3.63
CA THR A 203 -3.75 -4.33 -3.01
C THR A 203 -2.65 -3.75 -2.13
N THR A 204 -1.98 -2.70 -2.60
CA THR A 204 -0.89 -2.05 -1.86
C THR A 204 -1.42 -1.30 -0.64
N THR A 205 -2.53 -0.57 -0.80
CA THR A 205 -3.20 0.14 0.31
C THR A 205 -3.67 -0.83 1.38
N SER A 206 -4.28 -1.96 0.99
CA SER A 206 -4.69 -3.02 1.91
C SER A 206 -3.48 -3.65 2.64
N GLY A 207 -2.39 -3.93 1.92
CA GLY A 207 -1.15 -4.43 2.50
C GLY A 207 -0.55 -3.50 3.56
N LEU A 208 -0.53 -2.19 3.30
CA LEU A 208 -0.13 -1.18 4.30
C LEU A 208 -1.02 -1.21 5.53
N ARG A 209 -2.35 -1.24 5.33
CA ARG A 209 -3.33 -1.22 6.42
C ARG A 209 -3.15 -2.41 7.35
N TRP A 210 -2.98 -3.62 6.80
CA TRP A 210 -2.73 -4.81 7.59
C TRP A 210 -1.43 -4.71 8.39
N LEU A 211 -0.35 -4.23 7.77
CA LEU A 211 0.93 -4.04 8.45
C LEU A 211 0.79 -3.05 9.62
N LEU A 212 0.13 -1.91 9.41
CA LEU A 212 -0.11 -0.93 10.47
C LEU A 212 -0.96 -1.50 11.60
N LEU A 213 -2.02 -2.25 11.27
CA LEU A 213 -2.85 -2.90 12.27
C LEU A 213 -2.03 -3.89 13.11
N PHE A 214 -1.19 -4.72 12.50
CA PHE A 214 -0.33 -5.64 13.26
C PHE A 214 0.67 -4.91 14.15
N LEU A 215 1.20 -3.77 13.72
CA LEU A 215 2.12 -2.98 14.54
C LEU A 215 1.43 -2.29 15.72
N ILE A 216 0.17 -1.87 15.55
CA ILE A 216 -0.66 -1.32 16.63
C ILE A 216 -0.92 -2.40 17.69
N GLU A 217 -1.24 -3.62 17.25
CA GLU A 217 -1.53 -4.76 18.14
C GLU A 217 -0.26 -5.38 18.76
N ASN A 218 0.93 -5.14 18.20
CA ASN A 218 2.21 -5.71 18.67
C ASN A 218 3.28 -4.61 18.88
N PRO A 219 3.17 -3.81 19.96
CA PRO A 219 4.08 -2.69 20.21
C PRO A 219 5.57 -3.07 20.30
N GLU A 220 5.90 -4.27 20.78
CA GLU A 220 7.30 -4.72 20.81
C GLU A 220 7.90 -4.93 19.41
N CYS A 221 7.08 -5.33 18.43
CA CYS A 221 7.52 -5.45 17.05
C CYS A 221 7.83 -4.07 16.47
N GLN A 222 6.96 -3.11 16.77
CA GLN A 222 7.13 -1.72 16.38
C GLN A 222 8.40 -1.10 16.98
N GLU A 223 8.69 -1.36 18.26
CA GLU A 223 9.92 -0.89 18.92
C GLU A 223 11.19 -1.47 18.27
N LYS A 224 11.22 -2.78 18.00
CA LYS A 224 12.36 -3.42 17.31
C LYS A 224 12.61 -2.85 15.92
N ILE A 225 11.55 -2.61 15.16
CA ILE A 225 11.68 -1.95 13.86
C ILE A 225 12.30 -0.57 14.08
N HIS A 226 11.81 0.22 15.03
CA HIS A 226 12.38 1.54 15.28
C HIS A 226 13.86 1.54 15.68
N ASP A 227 14.27 0.59 16.51
CA ASP A 227 15.69 0.48 16.87
C ASP A 227 16.55 0.17 15.64
N GLU A 228 16.06 -0.68 14.73
CA GLU A 228 16.72 -0.98 13.46
C GLU A 228 16.79 0.27 12.55
N ILE A 229 15.72 1.05 12.54
CA ILE A 229 15.62 2.33 11.82
C ILE A 229 16.68 3.32 12.29
N ASP A 230 16.75 3.57 13.59
CA ASP A 230 17.69 4.50 14.19
C ASP A 230 19.14 4.06 13.94
N ALA A 231 19.39 2.74 13.98
CA ALA A 231 20.71 2.18 13.76
C ALA A 231 21.18 2.26 12.30
N VAL A 232 20.28 2.04 11.33
CA VAL A 232 20.64 1.94 9.90
C VAL A 232 20.56 3.29 9.18
N ILE A 233 19.56 4.10 9.50
CA ILE A 233 19.21 5.33 8.76
C ILE A 233 19.44 6.58 9.59
N GLY A 234 19.04 6.55 10.87
CA GLY A 234 19.07 7.70 11.76
C GLY A 234 18.06 8.79 11.39
N ASN A 235 18.31 10.02 11.85
CA ASN A 235 17.37 11.14 11.75
C ASN A 235 17.73 12.22 10.72
N GLU A 236 18.87 12.09 10.04
CA GLU A 236 19.43 13.17 9.21
C GLU A 236 19.02 13.09 7.73
N ARG A 237 18.51 11.94 7.27
CA ARG A 237 18.15 11.73 5.86
C ARG A 237 16.86 10.94 5.72
N CYS A 238 16.26 11.02 4.52
CA CYS A 238 15.22 10.08 4.12
C CYS A 238 15.82 8.69 3.89
N VAL A 239 15.00 7.66 4.10
CA VAL A 239 15.35 6.31 3.67
C VAL A 239 15.49 6.26 2.16
N GLN A 240 16.32 5.35 1.71
CA GLN A 240 16.58 5.04 0.33
C GLN A 240 16.36 3.54 0.14
N TRP A 241 16.08 3.13 -1.10
CA TRP A 241 15.87 1.74 -1.44
C TRP A 241 17.02 0.86 -0.96
N ALA A 242 18.26 1.33 -1.10
CA ALA A 242 19.44 0.57 -0.69
C ALA A 242 19.48 0.15 0.79
N ASP A 243 18.74 0.86 1.66
CA ASP A 243 18.72 0.60 3.11
C ASP A 243 18.09 -0.75 3.44
N HIS A 244 17.16 -1.27 2.62
CA HIS A 244 16.48 -2.54 2.87
C HIS A 244 17.47 -3.69 3.14
N LYS A 245 18.65 -3.67 2.53
CA LYS A 245 19.68 -4.72 2.69
C LYS A 245 20.15 -4.89 4.13
N LYS A 246 19.99 -3.86 4.96
CA LYS A 246 20.38 -3.85 6.37
C LYS A 246 19.19 -3.85 7.33
N MET A 247 17.97 -3.74 6.80
CA MET A 247 16.73 -3.67 7.57
C MET A 247 16.04 -5.03 7.61
N HIS A 248 16.66 -5.98 8.30
CA HIS A 248 16.23 -7.38 8.29
C HIS A 248 14.92 -7.60 9.04
N TYR A 249 14.78 -7.02 10.24
CA TYR A 249 13.58 -7.17 11.06
C TYR A 249 12.37 -6.46 10.43
N THR A 250 12.59 -5.29 9.84
CA THR A 250 11.56 -4.54 9.10
C THR A 250 11.04 -5.33 7.90
N GLN A 251 11.95 -5.93 7.11
CA GLN A 251 11.55 -6.84 6.02
C GLN A 251 10.75 -8.01 6.56
N ALA A 252 11.22 -8.63 7.64
CA ALA A 252 10.56 -9.77 8.25
C ALA A 252 9.11 -9.46 8.69
N ALA A 253 8.88 -8.28 9.27
CA ALA A 253 7.55 -7.84 9.67
C ALA A 253 6.60 -7.59 8.48
N ILE A 254 7.10 -6.97 7.40
CA ILE A 254 6.33 -6.79 6.16
C ILE A 254 5.93 -8.14 5.58
N HIS A 255 6.88 -9.05 5.50
CA HIS A 255 6.66 -10.37 4.91
C HIS A 255 5.68 -11.22 5.73
N GLU A 256 5.70 -11.11 7.05
CA GLU A 256 4.71 -11.73 7.93
C GLU A 256 3.32 -11.08 7.80
N ALA A 257 3.26 -9.75 7.65
CA ALA A 257 2.00 -9.03 7.42
C ALA A 257 1.36 -9.40 6.09
N TRP A 258 2.14 -9.86 5.11
CA TRP A 258 1.62 -10.40 3.85
C TRP A 258 1.27 -11.88 3.90
N ARG A 259 1.95 -12.66 4.75
CA ARG A 259 1.63 -14.07 4.94
C ARG A 259 0.28 -14.24 5.63
N LEU A 260 0.06 -13.48 6.70
CA LEU A 260 -1.00 -13.79 7.65
C LEU A 260 -2.41 -13.51 7.10
N PRO A 261 -2.80 -12.28 6.74
CA PRO A 261 -4.06 -12.02 6.05
C PRO A 261 -4.03 -12.42 4.57
N GLY A 262 -2.85 -12.41 3.94
CA GLY A 262 -2.70 -12.37 2.48
C GLY A 262 -2.94 -10.94 1.97
N VAL A 263 -2.16 -10.48 0.98
CA VAL A 263 -2.51 -9.25 0.22
C VAL A 263 -3.85 -9.44 -0.49
N THR A 264 -4.09 -10.67 -0.95
CA THR A 264 -5.38 -11.19 -1.37
C THR A 264 -5.60 -12.55 -0.69
N SER A 265 -6.83 -12.85 -0.26
CA SER A 265 -7.16 -14.12 0.40
C SER A 265 -6.99 -15.33 -0.55
N ASN A 266 -7.34 -15.13 -1.82
CA ASN A 266 -7.11 -16.04 -2.94
C ASN A 266 -6.21 -15.38 -3.99
N ALA A 267 -5.47 -16.17 -4.76
CA ALA A 267 -4.90 -15.64 -6.01
C ALA A 267 -6.01 -15.49 -7.06
N ILE A 268 -5.68 -14.83 -8.17
CA ILE A 268 -6.58 -14.74 -9.32
C ILE A 268 -6.90 -16.15 -9.83
N ASP A 269 -8.18 -16.38 -10.14
CA ASP A 269 -8.65 -17.65 -10.68
C ASP A 269 -7.99 -17.96 -12.03
N HIS A 270 -7.71 -19.24 -12.26
CA HIS A 270 -7.17 -19.73 -13.52
C HIS A 270 -8.19 -20.56 -14.26
N ARG A 271 -7.99 -20.74 -15.56
CA ARG A 271 -8.76 -21.65 -16.40
C ARG A 271 -7.82 -22.62 -17.13
N LEU A 272 -8.17 -23.89 -17.15
CA LEU A 272 -7.41 -24.89 -17.92
C LEU A 272 -7.62 -24.70 -19.42
N ILE A 273 -6.54 -24.55 -20.17
CA ILE A 273 -6.56 -24.44 -21.64
C ILE A 273 -6.52 -25.80 -22.36
N ALA A 274 -6.26 -26.86 -21.62
CA ALA A 274 -6.27 -28.26 -22.05
C ALA A 274 -6.56 -29.18 -20.85
N ASP A 275 -6.97 -30.40 -21.10
CA ASP A 275 -7.13 -31.43 -20.07
C ASP A 275 -5.80 -31.66 -19.35
N MET A 276 -5.86 -31.86 -18.03
CA MET A 276 -4.67 -31.99 -17.18
C MET A 276 -4.91 -32.98 -16.03
N GLU A 277 -3.88 -33.70 -15.62
CA GLU A 277 -3.92 -34.46 -14.37
C GLU A 277 -3.46 -33.58 -13.19
N ILE A 278 -4.29 -33.46 -12.15
CA ILE A 278 -4.01 -32.70 -10.93
C ILE A 278 -4.20 -33.62 -9.73
N GLY A 279 -3.13 -33.92 -9.01
CA GLY A 279 -3.19 -34.74 -7.78
C GLY A 279 -3.74 -36.15 -7.97
N GLY A 280 -3.54 -36.76 -9.16
CA GLY A 280 -4.08 -38.08 -9.50
C GLY A 280 -5.48 -38.05 -10.13
N TYR A 281 -6.08 -36.86 -10.29
CA TYR A 281 -7.40 -36.69 -10.91
C TYR A 281 -7.26 -36.10 -12.30
N HIS A 282 -8.02 -36.65 -13.26
CA HIS A 282 -8.16 -36.05 -14.56
C HIS A 282 -9.13 -34.85 -14.49
N VAL A 283 -8.65 -33.67 -14.88
CA VAL A 283 -9.39 -32.42 -14.85
C VAL A 283 -9.56 -31.90 -16.28
N PRO A 284 -10.80 -31.77 -16.79
CA PRO A 284 -11.05 -31.33 -18.15
C PRO A 284 -10.63 -29.88 -18.42
N LYS A 285 -10.34 -29.58 -19.68
CA LYS A 285 -10.22 -28.23 -20.24
C LYS A 285 -11.45 -27.37 -19.86
N GLU A 286 -11.24 -26.05 -19.77
CA GLU A 286 -12.18 -25.02 -19.34
C GLU A 286 -12.56 -25.06 -17.84
N THR A 287 -12.02 -26.00 -17.06
CA THR A 287 -12.22 -26.00 -15.60
C THR A 287 -11.54 -24.80 -14.96
N ILE A 288 -12.27 -24.12 -14.06
CA ILE A 288 -11.76 -23.02 -13.24
C ILE A 288 -10.98 -23.60 -12.06
N ILE A 289 -9.77 -23.09 -11.84
CA ILE A 289 -8.90 -23.44 -10.72
C ILE A 289 -8.80 -22.23 -9.81
N VAL A 290 -9.21 -22.38 -8.55
CA VAL A 290 -9.17 -21.33 -7.53
C VAL A 290 -7.99 -21.59 -6.57
N PRO A 291 -6.90 -20.80 -6.63
CA PRO A 291 -5.76 -21.00 -5.74
C PRO A 291 -6.05 -20.38 -4.36
N LEU A 292 -6.32 -21.23 -3.37
CA LEU A 292 -6.59 -20.83 -1.99
C LEU A 292 -5.30 -20.54 -1.21
N ILE A 293 -4.64 -19.42 -1.55
CA ILE A 293 -3.34 -19.01 -0.98
C ILE A 293 -3.41 -18.89 0.54
N ARG A 294 -4.49 -18.34 1.08
CA ARG A 294 -4.70 -18.22 2.52
C ARG A 294 -4.55 -19.56 3.26
N SER A 295 -5.04 -20.66 2.68
CA SER A 295 -4.92 -21.99 3.25
C SER A 295 -3.48 -22.50 3.25
N VAL A 296 -2.71 -22.20 2.21
CA VAL A 296 -1.27 -22.53 2.15
C VAL A 296 -0.50 -21.76 3.23
N HIS A 297 -0.81 -20.47 3.40
CA HIS A 297 -0.16 -19.61 4.38
C HIS A 297 -0.59 -19.86 5.82
N SER A 298 -1.77 -20.44 6.05
CA SER A 298 -2.23 -20.87 7.37
C SER A 298 -1.95 -22.34 7.70
N ASN A 299 -1.31 -23.09 6.80
CA ASN A 299 -1.12 -24.52 6.98
C ASN A 299 -0.06 -24.80 8.06
N PRO A 300 -0.41 -25.50 9.16
CA PRO A 300 0.51 -25.78 10.26
C PRO A 300 1.67 -26.71 9.87
N LYS A 301 1.57 -27.43 8.74
CA LYS A 301 2.66 -28.23 8.18
C LYS A 301 3.86 -27.36 7.78
N TYR A 302 3.61 -26.15 7.29
CA TYR A 302 4.64 -25.23 6.83
C TYR A 302 4.89 -24.12 7.84
N TRP A 303 3.87 -23.72 8.59
CA TRP A 303 3.91 -22.54 9.45
C TRP A 303 3.55 -22.91 10.88
N ASP A 304 4.54 -22.94 11.77
CA ASP A 304 4.31 -23.10 13.22
C ASP A 304 3.36 -22.01 13.74
N ASN A 305 2.41 -22.27 14.65
CA ASN A 305 1.46 -21.24 15.15
C ASN A 305 0.95 -20.26 14.07
N PRO A 306 0.32 -20.76 12.99
CA PRO A 306 0.19 -20.05 11.71
C PRO A 306 -0.68 -18.79 11.75
N LEU A 307 -1.47 -18.61 12.81
CA LEU A 307 -2.38 -17.48 12.99
C LEU A 307 -1.78 -16.35 13.84
N GLU A 308 -0.62 -16.58 14.45
CA GLU A 308 0.11 -15.55 15.20
C GLU A 308 0.97 -14.72 14.26
N PHE A 309 0.97 -13.40 14.47
CA PHE A 309 1.87 -12.48 13.79
C PHE A 309 3.28 -12.59 14.41
N LYS A 310 4.19 -13.27 13.71
CA LYS A 310 5.55 -13.56 14.20
C LYS A 310 6.60 -13.24 13.13
N PRO A 311 7.10 -11.99 13.06
CA PRO A 311 8.16 -11.58 12.13
C PRO A 311 9.37 -12.50 12.15
N GLU A 312 9.71 -13.06 13.31
CA GLU A 312 10.87 -13.95 13.50
C GLU A 312 10.90 -15.18 12.57
N ARG A 313 9.78 -15.54 11.94
CA ARG A 313 9.74 -16.59 10.89
C ARG A 313 10.63 -16.27 9.70
N PHE A 314 10.75 -15.00 9.38
CA PHE A 314 11.50 -14.49 8.23
C PHE A 314 12.92 -14.07 8.61
N LEU A 315 13.41 -14.52 9.77
CA LEU A 315 14.77 -14.31 10.21
C LEU A 315 15.51 -15.65 10.28
N ASP A 316 16.79 -15.62 9.94
CA ASP A 316 17.69 -16.74 10.14
C ASP A 316 18.26 -16.75 11.57
N LYS A 317 19.10 -17.74 11.86
CA LYS A 317 19.75 -17.87 13.17
C LYS A 317 20.66 -16.70 13.55
N ASN A 318 21.08 -15.89 12.58
CA ASN A 318 21.91 -14.71 12.76
C ASN A 318 21.08 -13.42 12.85
N GLY A 319 19.75 -13.51 12.68
CA GLY A 319 18.86 -12.35 12.60
C GLY A 319 18.83 -11.69 11.23
N GLU A 320 19.36 -12.34 10.18
CA GLU A 320 19.30 -11.85 8.81
C GLU A 320 17.97 -12.26 8.15
N PHE A 321 17.45 -11.38 7.30
CA PHE A 321 16.20 -11.64 6.59
C PHE A 321 16.33 -12.83 5.63
N GLN A 322 15.39 -13.76 5.71
CA GLN A 322 15.27 -14.89 4.81
C GLN A 322 13.80 -15.25 4.56
N ILE A 323 13.52 -15.80 3.37
CA ILE A 323 12.19 -16.35 3.07
C ILE A 323 12.17 -17.83 3.50
N PRO A 324 11.41 -18.19 4.56
CA PRO A 324 11.21 -19.58 4.96
C PRO A 324 10.25 -20.28 3.99
N ASN A 325 10.29 -21.61 3.95
CA ASN A 325 9.36 -22.44 3.17
C ASN A 325 9.06 -21.86 1.78
N LYS A 326 10.08 -21.67 0.94
CA LYS A 326 9.97 -20.96 -0.35
C LYS A 326 8.82 -21.47 -1.24
N ASP A 327 8.47 -22.75 -1.12
CA ASP A 327 7.37 -23.35 -1.87
C ASP A 327 5.98 -23.03 -1.31
N ALA A 328 5.88 -22.67 -0.02
CA ALA A 328 4.63 -22.33 0.68
C ALA A 328 4.46 -20.82 0.87
N TYR A 329 5.52 -20.01 0.70
CA TYR A 329 5.45 -18.56 0.76
C TYR A 329 5.19 -17.95 -0.61
N MET A 330 3.93 -17.59 -0.85
CA MET A 330 3.43 -17.14 -2.16
C MET A 330 2.44 -15.97 -2.07
N PRO A 331 2.80 -14.84 -1.43
CA PRO A 331 1.90 -13.68 -1.28
C PRO A 331 1.49 -13.04 -2.61
N PHE A 332 2.20 -13.33 -3.70
CA PHE A 332 1.89 -12.88 -5.04
C PHE A 332 1.81 -14.05 -6.03
N SER A 333 1.26 -15.20 -5.59
CA SER A 333 1.20 -16.43 -6.41
C SER A 333 2.59 -16.95 -6.82
N THR A 334 2.66 -17.81 -7.85
CA THR A 334 3.89 -18.48 -8.32
C THR A 334 4.40 -17.93 -9.65
N GLU A 335 5.66 -18.28 -9.95
CA GLU A 335 6.53 -17.78 -11.03
C GLU A 335 5.96 -17.60 -12.45
N ASN A 336 4.93 -18.35 -12.84
CA ASN A 336 4.29 -18.23 -14.16
C ASN A 336 3.07 -17.29 -14.15
N TRP A 337 2.59 -16.89 -12.97
CA TRP A 337 1.31 -16.22 -12.75
C TRP A 337 1.39 -15.15 -11.67
N VAL A 338 2.58 -14.56 -11.51
CA VAL A 338 2.79 -13.43 -10.61
C VAL A 338 1.92 -12.25 -11.09
N PRO A 339 1.16 -11.54 -10.22
CA PRO A 339 0.43 -10.33 -10.55
C PRO A 339 1.31 -9.39 -11.37
N PHE A 340 0.79 -8.89 -12.47
CA PHE A 340 1.53 -8.23 -13.55
C PHE A 340 2.65 -7.26 -13.16
N ALA A 341 2.49 -6.54 -12.06
CA ALA A 341 3.50 -5.60 -11.61
C ALA A 341 4.82 -6.27 -11.15
N SER A 342 4.84 -7.58 -10.88
CA SER A 342 5.99 -8.30 -10.34
C SER A 342 6.99 -8.84 -11.38
N SER A 343 7.81 -7.94 -11.94
CA SER A 343 9.15 -8.36 -12.40
C SER A 343 10.03 -8.66 -11.17
N ARG A 344 10.59 -9.88 -11.13
CA ARG A 344 11.00 -10.69 -9.96
C ARG A 344 11.92 -10.06 -8.89
N THR A 345 12.45 -8.86 -9.06
CA THR A 345 13.36 -8.22 -8.08
C THR A 345 13.20 -6.72 -7.97
N ALA A 346 12.29 -6.12 -8.72
CA ALA A 346 12.20 -4.66 -8.81
C ALA A 346 10.87 -4.15 -8.25
N PHE A 347 9.76 -4.81 -8.58
CA PHE A 347 8.46 -4.47 -7.99
C PHE A 347 8.21 -5.15 -6.65
N TYR A 348 8.59 -6.42 -6.50
CA TYR A 348 8.53 -7.09 -5.19
C TYR A 348 9.36 -6.29 -4.18
N SER A 349 10.55 -5.89 -4.62
CA SER A 349 11.43 -4.96 -3.94
C SER A 349 10.83 -3.57 -3.75
N ALA A 350 10.25 -2.92 -4.76
CA ALA A 350 9.68 -1.58 -4.63
C ALA A 350 8.41 -1.55 -3.78
N VAL A 351 7.60 -2.60 -3.77
CA VAL A 351 6.44 -2.73 -2.89
C VAL A 351 6.89 -3.07 -1.48
N VAL A 352 7.87 -3.97 -1.29
CA VAL A 352 8.53 -4.15 0.02
C VAL A 352 9.18 -2.84 0.46
N ALA A 353 9.80 -2.06 -0.42
CA ALA A 353 10.38 -0.76 -0.14
C ALA A 353 9.33 0.24 0.28
N PHE A 354 8.23 0.29 -0.47
CA PHE A 354 7.12 1.19 -0.25
C PHE A 354 6.45 0.91 1.07
N LEU A 355 6.19 -0.37 1.37
CA LEU A 355 5.66 -0.78 2.67
C LEU A 355 6.69 -0.57 3.77
N ALA A 356 7.97 -0.93 3.56
CA ALA A 356 9.03 -0.74 4.54
C ALA A 356 9.20 0.73 4.89
N PHE A 357 9.27 1.61 3.90
CA PHE A 357 9.43 3.04 4.07
C PHE A 357 8.21 3.70 4.72
N SER A 358 7.02 3.39 4.22
CA SER A 358 5.78 3.96 4.76
C SER A 358 5.62 3.53 6.22
N THR A 359 5.88 2.24 6.49
CA THR A 359 5.84 1.66 7.83
C THR A 359 6.94 2.19 8.73
N PHE A 360 8.16 2.36 8.21
CA PHE A 360 9.31 2.94 8.90
C PHE A 360 8.98 4.31 9.46
N LYS A 361 8.40 5.19 8.64
CA LYS A 361 8.11 6.56 9.04
C LYS A 361 6.90 6.64 9.98
N LEU A 362 5.92 5.75 9.82
CA LEU A 362 4.83 5.58 10.78
C LEU A 362 5.35 5.10 12.14
N ILE A 363 6.29 4.17 12.16
CA ILE A 363 6.95 3.66 13.36
C ILE A 363 7.81 4.73 14.04
N GLN A 364 8.59 5.52 13.30
CA GLN A 364 9.31 6.70 13.83
C GLN A 364 8.39 7.67 14.58
N PHE A 365 7.12 7.77 14.18
CA PHE A 365 6.17 8.63 14.87
C PHE A 365 5.67 8.05 16.20
N MET A 366 5.63 6.73 16.31
CA MET A 366 5.06 5.98 17.44
C MET A 366 6.10 5.67 18.54
N VAL A 367 7.40 5.71 18.23
CA VAL A 367 8.43 5.33 19.20
C VAL A 367 8.94 6.50 20.04
N ARG A 368 9.43 6.18 21.24
CA ARG A 368 10.07 7.12 22.17
C ARG A 368 11.58 7.12 21.95
N PRO A 369 12.26 8.27 22.08
CA PRO A 369 13.71 8.29 22.11
C PRO A 369 14.27 7.34 23.19
N LYS A 370 15.48 6.84 22.97
CA LYS A 370 16.15 5.98 23.94
C LYS A 370 16.33 6.72 25.28
N ASN A 371 16.03 6.05 26.39
CA ASN A 371 16.04 6.62 27.75
C ASN A 371 15.03 7.78 27.99
N TYR A 372 13.98 7.88 27.16
CA TYR A 372 12.91 8.85 27.35
C TYR A 372 11.93 8.38 28.45
N PRO A 373 11.30 9.29 29.23
CA PRO A 373 10.38 8.90 30.29
C PRO A 373 9.23 8.00 29.81
N PRO A 374 8.78 7.02 30.62
CA PRO A 374 7.74 6.07 30.23
C PRO A 374 6.38 6.76 30.05
N GLY A 375 5.43 6.12 29.36
CA GLY A 375 4.08 6.67 29.24
C GLY A 375 3.16 5.85 28.32
N PRO A 376 1.93 6.34 28.07
CA PRO A 376 0.93 5.63 27.26
C PRO A 376 1.40 5.36 25.82
N LEU A 377 0.79 4.39 25.12
CA LEU A 377 1.13 4.06 23.73
C LEU A 377 0.91 5.27 22.82
N ARG A 378 1.92 5.63 22.01
CA ARG A 378 1.83 6.76 21.08
C ARG A 378 1.26 6.25 19.76
N LEU A 379 0.08 6.72 19.41
CA LEU A 379 -0.50 6.50 18.10
C LEU A 379 0.15 7.46 17.09
N PRO A 380 0.28 7.07 15.81
CA PRO A 380 0.94 7.92 14.83
C PRO A 380 0.14 9.22 14.66
N ILE A 381 0.84 10.35 14.55
CA ILE A 381 0.33 11.72 14.36
C ILE A 381 -0.45 12.30 15.57
N ILE A 382 -1.39 11.55 16.15
CA ILE A 382 -2.24 11.96 17.29
C ILE A 382 -1.57 11.81 18.66
N GLY A 383 -0.49 11.02 18.77
CA GLY A 383 0.20 10.79 20.04
C GLY A 383 -0.64 9.99 21.03
N ASN A 384 -0.84 10.50 22.25
CA ASN A 384 -1.53 9.78 23.32
C ASN A 384 -3.03 10.09 23.46
N PHE A 385 -3.63 10.67 22.42
CA PHE A 385 -4.97 11.25 22.47
C PHE A 385 -6.08 10.25 22.81
N GLY A 386 -6.01 9.01 22.31
CA GLY A 386 -7.01 7.96 22.56
C GLY A 386 -6.94 7.33 23.95
N CYS A 387 -5.86 7.55 24.71
CA CYS A 387 -5.70 7.03 26.08
C CYS A 387 -6.28 7.97 27.15
N VAL A 388 -6.86 9.11 26.74
CA VAL A 388 -7.38 10.17 27.59
C VAL A 388 -8.88 10.31 27.36
N ASN A 389 -9.68 10.21 28.43
CA ASN A 389 -11.11 10.47 28.38
C ASN A 389 -11.33 11.97 28.58
N TRP A 390 -11.66 12.70 27.52
CA TRP A 390 -11.60 14.17 27.49
C TRP A 390 -12.83 14.87 28.11
N THR A 391 -13.74 14.12 28.71
CA THR A 391 -14.76 14.67 29.61
C THR A 391 -14.19 14.99 31.00
N GLU A 392 -12.98 14.52 31.31
CA GLU A 392 -12.23 14.82 32.55
C GLU A 392 -11.22 15.96 32.33
N CYS A 393 -10.99 16.77 33.36
CA CYS A 393 -10.02 17.88 33.31
C CYS A 393 -8.57 17.34 33.19
N TRP A 394 -7.74 18.00 32.37
CA TRP A 394 -6.38 17.55 32.03
C TRP A 394 -5.48 17.30 33.27
N PRO A 395 -5.41 18.19 34.28
CA PRO A 395 -4.77 17.91 35.56
C PRO A 395 -5.21 16.62 36.26
N THR A 396 -6.52 16.31 36.26
CA THR A 396 -7.06 15.09 36.87
C THR A 396 -6.55 13.85 36.16
N ARG A 397 -6.42 13.90 34.83
CA ARG A 397 -5.89 12.77 34.06
C ARG A 397 -4.39 12.59 34.23
N LEU A 398 -3.63 13.68 34.32
CA LEU A 398 -2.20 13.61 34.62
C LEU A 398 -1.95 12.99 36.00
N ALA A 399 -2.85 13.17 36.97
CA ALA A 399 -2.78 12.47 38.25
C ALA A 399 -3.01 10.95 38.11
N ILE A 400 -3.95 10.52 37.27
CA ILE A 400 -4.16 9.08 36.98
C ILE A 400 -2.96 8.47 36.24
N LEU A 401 -2.42 9.18 35.25
CA LEU A 401 -1.23 8.75 34.51
C LEU A 401 0.01 8.72 35.42
N LYS A 402 0.11 9.65 36.37
CA LYS A 402 1.13 9.64 37.41
C LYS A 402 1.06 8.36 38.25
N GLU A 403 -0.13 7.96 38.71
CA GLU A 403 -0.29 6.72 39.47
C GLU A 403 0.18 5.48 38.69
N LYS A 404 0.07 5.52 37.35
CA LYS A 404 0.46 4.41 36.46
C LYS A 404 1.92 4.43 36.01
N TYR A 405 2.50 5.61 35.76
CA TYR A 405 3.82 5.76 35.12
C TYR A 405 4.88 6.43 36.01
N GLY A 406 4.51 6.84 37.23
CA GLY A 406 5.42 7.40 38.23
C GLY A 406 5.53 8.93 38.21
N ASP A 407 6.49 9.47 38.97
CA ASP A 407 6.66 10.92 39.16
C ASP A 407 7.27 11.65 37.96
N VAL A 408 7.83 10.93 36.99
CA VAL A 408 8.35 11.48 35.72
C VAL A 408 7.88 10.59 34.58
N PHE A 409 7.02 11.10 33.71
CA PHE A 409 6.45 10.34 32.60
C PHE A 409 6.26 11.22 31.36
N SER A 410 6.11 10.61 30.18
CA SER A 410 5.93 11.33 28.92
C SER A 410 4.57 11.08 28.28
N VAL A 411 4.01 12.15 27.72
CA VAL A 411 2.84 12.11 26.84
C VAL A 411 3.18 12.86 25.55
N LYS A 412 2.65 12.39 24.42
CA LYS A 412 2.81 13.00 23.11
C LYS A 412 1.50 13.68 22.74
N CYS A 413 1.54 15.01 22.63
CA CYS A 413 0.40 15.85 22.29
C CYS A 413 0.56 16.33 20.85
N GLY A 414 -0.09 15.62 19.91
CA GLY A 414 0.14 15.82 18.48
C GLY A 414 1.59 15.53 18.12
N GLN A 415 2.31 16.55 17.64
CA GLN A 415 3.73 16.45 17.28
C GLN A 415 4.67 16.80 18.43
N SER A 416 4.16 17.33 19.53
CA SER A 416 4.96 17.80 20.65
C SER A 416 5.14 16.69 21.68
N ASP A 417 6.40 16.42 22.01
CA ASP A 417 6.74 15.59 23.15
C ASP A 417 6.61 16.40 24.45
N VAL A 418 5.85 15.88 25.41
CA VAL A 418 5.63 16.51 26.72
C VAL A 418 6.13 15.59 27.81
N VAL A 419 6.98 16.11 28.69
CA VAL A 419 7.40 15.41 29.92
C VAL A 419 6.67 16.05 31.09
N VAL A 420 6.00 15.22 31.89
CA VAL A 420 5.28 15.62 33.08
C VAL A 420 6.12 15.23 34.29
N ILE A 421 6.43 16.21 35.14
CA ILE A 421 7.22 16.05 36.35
C ILE A 421 6.32 16.39 37.54
N ALA A 422 6.09 15.42 38.42
CA ALA A 422 5.25 15.55 39.61
C ALA A 422 6.03 15.48 40.92
N ASP A 423 7.35 15.26 40.88
CA ASP A 423 8.23 15.29 42.05
C ASP A 423 8.75 16.72 42.33
N PRO A 424 8.59 17.24 43.56
CA PRO A 424 8.94 18.62 43.89
C PRO A 424 10.45 18.89 43.94
N ASN A 425 11.30 17.87 44.13
CA ASN A 425 12.75 18.04 44.16
C ASN A 425 13.30 18.11 42.73
N ILE A 426 12.87 17.19 41.87
CA ILE A 426 13.21 17.18 40.44
C ILE A 426 12.69 18.45 39.77
N LEU A 427 11.46 18.88 40.08
CA LEU A 427 10.89 20.11 39.51
C LEU A 427 11.71 21.35 39.88
N LYS A 428 12.14 21.48 41.14
CA LYS A 428 12.98 22.59 41.60
C LYS A 428 14.38 22.57 41.00
N GLU A 429 14.91 21.38 40.72
CA GLU A 429 16.19 21.23 40.04
C GLU A 429 16.08 21.65 38.58
N VAL A 430 15.08 21.14 37.86
CA VAL A 430 14.86 21.41 36.43
C VAL A 430 14.57 22.88 36.18
N LEU A 431 13.67 23.52 36.95
CA LEU A 431 13.30 24.93 36.74
C LEU A 431 14.43 25.93 37.06
N LYS A 432 15.54 25.48 37.65
CA LYS A 432 16.72 26.33 37.94
C LYS A 432 17.83 26.19 36.90
N ARG A 433 17.67 25.29 35.93
CA ARG A 433 18.65 25.02 34.89
C ARG A 433 18.52 26.05 33.75
N ASP A 434 19.65 26.53 33.25
CA ASP A 434 19.72 27.51 32.17
C ASP A 434 19.19 26.95 30.84
N GLU A 435 19.08 25.62 30.72
CA GLU A 435 18.49 24.91 29.59
C GLU A 435 16.95 25.01 29.54
N VAL A 436 16.29 25.48 30.61
CA VAL A 436 14.83 25.66 30.65
C VAL A 436 14.47 27.09 30.28
N GLY A 437 14.00 27.28 29.05
CA GLY A 437 13.59 28.57 28.51
C GLY A 437 12.21 29.05 28.98
N GLU A 438 11.80 30.21 28.44
CA GLU A 438 10.47 30.79 28.64
C GLU A 438 9.35 29.84 28.13
N PRO A 439 8.09 30.02 28.60
CA PRO A 439 6.96 29.19 28.18
C PRO A 439 6.89 29.07 26.64
N PRO A 440 6.59 27.88 26.11
CA PRO A 440 6.63 27.66 24.67
C PRO A 440 5.68 28.62 23.94
N ILE A 441 6.25 29.37 22.99
CA ILE A 441 5.55 30.34 22.11
C ILE A 441 4.42 29.68 21.28
N VAL A 442 4.44 28.35 21.19
CA VAL A 442 3.42 27.52 20.52
C VAL A 442 2.00 27.83 21.00
N TYR A 443 1.80 28.26 22.26
CA TYR A 443 0.48 28.62 22.78
C TYR A 443 0.03 30.06 22.46
N MET A 444 0.92 30.94 22.02
CA MET A 444 0.59 32.37 21.77
C MET A 444 0.67 32.79 20.30
N LYS A 445 1.25 31.96 19.41
CA LYS A 445 1.33 32.27 17.97
C LYS A 445 0.04 32.02 17.18
N GLN A 446 -1.03 31.54 17.82
CA GLN A 446 -2.34 31.30 17.19
C GLN A 446 -3.36 32.43 17.45
N VAL A 447 -2.95 33.57 18.01
CA VAL A 447 -3.83 34.73 18.30
C VAL A 447 -3.36 36.03 17.62
N GLN A 448 -2.55 35.93 16.57
CA GLN A 448 -2.25 37.03 15.62
C GLN A 448 -2.38 36.51 14.21
#